data_AF-A0A538T6P0-F1
#
_entry.id   AF-A0A538T6P0-F1
#
_cell.length_a   1.000
_cell.length_b   1.000
_cell.length_c   1.000
_cell.angle_alpha   90.00
_cell.angle_beta   90.00
_cell.angle_gamma   90.00
#
_symmetry.space_group_name_H-M   'P 1'
#
loop_
_entity.id
_entity.type
_entity.pdbx_description
1 polymer ?
#
loop_
_entity_poly.entity_id
_entity_poly.type
_entity_poly.pdbx_seq_one_letter_code
_entity_poly.pdbx_strand_id
1 'polypeptide(L)'
;MTKKITFVATSPSGWTLHGKTGSGAIRGRDGRPIGGMGWFVGHVARGDRDYVFVTNYADRPPAADDRPPGWVARAITTKILGGMGLY
;
A
#
# COMPACT_ATOMS: atom_id res chain seq x y z
N MET A 1 -7.39 -13.96 -9.69
CA MET A 1 -6.01 -13.50 -9.38
C MET A 1 -5.43 -14.46 -8.34
N THR A 2 -4.27 -15.09 -8.59
CA THR A 2 -3.77 -16.16 -7.72
C THR A 2 -3.02 -15.60 -6.51
N LYS A 3 -3.29 -16.13 -5.29
CA LYS A 3 -2.66 -15.70 -4.02
C LYS A 3 -1.12 -15.62 -4.09
N LYS A 4 -0.48 -16.45 -4.93
CA LYS A 4 0.98 -16.46 -5.12
C LYS A 4 1.51 -15.17 -5.76
N ILE A 5 0.78 -14.56 -6.70
CA ILE A 5 1.24 -13.34 -7.40
C ILE A 5 1.13 -12.11 -6.51
N THR A 6 0.21 -12.13 -5.54
CA THR A 6 0.00 -11.03 -4.61
C THR A 6 0.77 -11.19 -3.31
N PHE A 7 1.52 -12.28 -3.08
CA PHE A 7 2.31 -12.45 -1.86
C PHE A 7 3.35 -11.33 -1.72
N VAL A 8 3.38 -10.73 -0.53
CA VAL A 8 4.25 -9.60 -0.23
C VAL A 8 5.30 -9.98 0.82
N ALA A 9 4.85 -10.52 1.95
CA ALA A 9 5.71 -10.93 3.06
C ALA A 9 4.93 -11.78 4.08
N THR A 10 5.67 -12.45 4.95
CA THR A 10 5.15 -13.00 6.21
C THR A 10 5.76 -12.21 7.36
N SER A 11 4.96 -11.74 8.30
CA SER A 11 5.43 -11.02 9.47
C SER A 11 6.12 -11.94 10.50
N PRO A 12 6.92 -11.40 11.43
CA PRO A 12 7.44 -12.18 12.56
C PRO A 12 6.34 -12.81 13.44
N SER A 13 5.15 -12.22 13.45
CA SER A 13 3.96 -12.69 14.19
C SER A 13 3.10 -13.70 13.40
N GLY A 14 3.59 -14.13 12.22
CA GLY A 14 2.99 -15.21 11.41
C GLY A 14 1.84 -14.79 10.50
N TRP A 15 1.63 -13.49 10.28
CA TRP A 15 0.64 -13.00 9.33
C TRP A 15 1.19 -12.95 7.91
N THR A 16 0.45 -13.46 6.93
CA THR A 16 0.82 -13.37 5.52
C THR A 16 0.13 -12.18 4.88
N LEU A 17 0.93 -11.23 4.39
CA LEU A 17 0.45 -10.06 3.67
C LEU A 17 0.41 -10.36 2.17
N HIS A 18 -0.77 -10.14 1.58
CA HIS A 18 -0.97 -10.18 0.14
C HIS A 18 -1.50 -8.83 -0.34
N GLY A 19 -1.03 -8.32 -1.47
CA GLY A 19 -1.59 -7.12 -2.04
C GLY A 19 -0.89 -6.65 -3.31
N LYS A 20 -1.43 -5.57 -3.88
CA LYS A 20 -0.87 -4.92 -5.05
C LYS A 20 -0.81 -3.42 -4.86
N THR A 21 0.31 -2.85 -5.31
CA THR A 21 0.53 -1.41 -5.32
C THR A 21 0.03 -0.79 -6.62
N GLY A 22 -0.44 0.45 -6.54
CA GLY A 22 -0.76 1.31 -7.68
C GLY A 22 -0.20 2.70 -7.46
N SER A 23 0.25 3.34 -8.54
CA SER A 23 0.76 4.71 -8.53
C SER A 23 0.11 5.51 -9.66
N GLY A 24 -0.24 6.76 -9.38
CA GLY A 24 -0.74 7.71 -10.37
C GLY A 24 -0.11 9.08 -10.16
N ALA A 25 0.03 9.85 -11.24
CA ALA A 25 0.39 11.25 -11.17
C ALA A 25 -0.88 12.11 -11.05
N ILE A 26 -0.89 13.06 -10.13
CA ILE A 26 -1.90 14.11 -10.09
C ILE A 26 -1.44 15.21 -11.03
N ARG A 27 -2.29 15.59 -11.99
CA ARG A 27 -1.95 16.62 -12.99
C ARG A 27 -2.70 17.92 -12.74
N GLY A 28 -2.00 19.03 -12.95
CA GLY A 28 -2.58 20.37 -12.95
C GLY A 28 -3.37 20.64 -14.22
N ARG A 29 -3.98 21.83 -14.29
CA ARG A 29 -4.77 22.28 -15.45
C ARG A 29 -3.93 22.35 -16.74
N ASP A 30 -2.64 22.61 -16.61
CA ASP A 30 -1.64 22.63 -17.69
C ASP A 30 -1.10 21.22 -18.03
N GLY A 31 -1.63 20.17 -17.39
CA GLY A 31 -1.20 18.79 -17.59
C GLY A 31 0.10 18.42 -16.88
N ARG A 32 0.78 19.35 -16.21
CA ARG A 32 2.03 19.06 -15.51
C ARG A 32 1.77 18.29 -14.21
N PRO A 33 2.66 17.37 -13.79
CA PRO A 33 2.54 16.71 -12.50
C PRO A 33 2.60 17.73 -11.36
N ILE A 34 1.65 17.66 -10.43
CA ILE A 34 1.56 18.51 -9.23
C ILE A 34 1.49 17.70 -7.93
N GLY A 35 1.64 16.38 -8.03
CA GLY A 35 1.49 15.46 -6.92
C GLY A 35 1.50 14.00 -7.37
N GLY A 36 1.53 13.09 -6.41
CA GLY A 36 1.36 11.67 -6.60
C GLY A 36 0.09 11.16 -5.91
N MET A 37 -0.34 9.98 -6.34
CA MET A 37 -1.37 9.21 -5.65
C MET A 37 -0.93 7.77 -5.56
N GLY A 38 -0.92 7.22 -4.35
CA GLY A 38 -0.52 5.85 -4.08
C GLY A 38 -1.69 5.00 -3.61
N TRP A 39 -1.69 3.74 -4.03
CA TRP A 39 -2.62 2.70 -3.59
C TRP A 39 -1.85 1.48 -3.12
N PHE A 40 -2.35 0.83 -2.07
CA PHE A 40 -2.03 -0.54 -1.73
C PHE A 40 -3.31 -1.25 -1.27
N VAL A 41 -3.71 -2.27 -2.02
CA VAL A 41 -4.96 -3.02 -1.79
C VAL A 41 -4.62 -4.49 -1.65
N GLY A 42 -5.25 -5.14 -0.69
CA GLY A 42 -4.93 -6.53 -0.40
C GLY A 42 -5.62 -7.08 0.83
N HIS A 43 -5.03 -8.15 1.37
CA HIS A 43 -5.51 -8.77 2.58
C HIS A 43 -4.34 -9.31 3.42
N VAL A 44 -4.56 -9.45 4.73
CA VAL A 44 -3.61 -10.00 5.68
C VAL A 44 -4.26 -11.14 6.45
N ALA A 45 -3.60 -12.32 6.45
CA ALA A 45 -4.21 -13.56 6.92
C ALA A 45 -3.34 -14.32 7.91
N ARG A 46 -3.96 -15.01 8.87
CA ARG A 46 -3.31 -15.94 9.81
C ARG A 46 -4.32 -16.97 10.32
N GLY A 47 -4.09 -18.24 9.98
CA GLY A 47 -5.06 -19.32 10.24
C GLY A 47 -6.40 -19.01 9.55
N ASP A 48 -7.49 -19.07 10.29
CA ASP A 48 -8.84 -18.79 9.79
C ASP A 48 -9.20 -17.30 9.79
N ARG A 49 -8.28 -16.42 10.19
CA ARG A 49 -8.48 -14.95 10.17
C ARG A 49 -7.95 -14.37 8.87
N ASP A 50 -8.76 -13.57 8.21
CA ASP A 50 -8.41 -12.86 6.99
C ASP A 50 -9.04 -11.46 7.00
N TYR A 51 -8.23 -10.43 6.85
CA TYR A 51 -8.66 -9.02 6.86
C TYR A 51 -8.28 -8.34 5.57
N VAL A 52 -9.26 -7.71 4.91
CA VAL A 52 -9.04 -6.90 3.70
C VAL A 52 -8.68 -5.47 4.10
N PHE A 53 -7.79 -4.85 3.33
CA PHE A 53 -7.46 -3.44 3.47
C PHE A 53 -7.42 -2.74 2.11
N VAL A 54 -7.67 -1.43 2.16
CA VAL A 54 -7.45 -0.49 1.07
C VAL A 54 -6.78 0.73 1.67
N THR A 55 -5.54 0.99 1.27
CA THR A 55 -4.83 2.20 1.65
C THR A 55 -4.63 3.06 0.42
N ASN A 56 -5.08 4.30 0.48
CA ASN A 56 -4.79 5.32 -0.51
C ASN A 56 -4.27 6.59 0.15
N TYR A 57 -3.43 7.32 -0.56
CA TYR A 57 -3.07 8.68 -0.19
C TYR A 57 -2.77 9.51 -1.44
N ALA A 58 -2.82 10.82 -1.27
CA ALA A 58 -2.40 11.79 -2.27
C ALA A 58 -1.46 12.79 -1.61
N ASP A 59 -0.34 13.08 -2.26
CA ASP A 59 0.62 14.10 -1.82
C ASP A 59 0.59 15.26 -2.83
N ARG A 60 0.03 16.38 -2.39
CA ARG A 60 -0.08 17.62 -3.17
C ARG A 60 0.21 18.82 -2.26
N PRO A 61 1.36 19.49 -2.41
CA PRO A 61 2.44 19.25 -3.38
C PRO A 61 3.16 17.90 -3.15
N PRO A 62 3.91 17.39 -4.14
CA PRO A 62 4.65 16.13 -3.98
C PRO A 62 5.59 16.21 -2.77
N ALA A 63 5.68 15.14 -2.00
CA ALA A 63 6.70 15.03 -0.97
C ALA A 63 8.10 14.96 -1.61
N ALA A 64 9.15 15.29 -0.84
CA ALA A 64 10.54 15.08 -1.25
C ALA A 64 10.96 13.58 -1.21
N ASP A 65 10.01 12.69 -1.43
CA ASP A 65 10.17 11.24 -1.44
C ASP A 65 10.22 10.79 -2.91
N ASP A 66 11.29 10.10 -3.29
CA ASP A 66 11.52 9.63 -4.66
C ASP A 66 10.86 8.27 -4.94
N ARG A 67 10.29 7.62 -3.92
CA ARG A 67 9.66 6.32 -4.07
C ARG A 67 8.38 6.43 -4.89
N PRO A 68 8.04 5.39 -5.69
CA PRO A 68 6.74 5.32 -6.33
C PRO A 68 5.60 5.45 -5.30
N PRO A 69 4.55 6.23 -5.57
CA PRO A 69 3.50 6.46 -4.58
C PRO A 69 2.90 5.19 -3.98
N GLY A 70 2.65 4.14 -4.77
CA GLY A 70 2.18 2.86 -4.27
C GLY A 70 3.10 2.19 -3.25
N TRP A 71 4.42 2.42 -3.31
CA TRP A 71 5.36 1.88 -2.31
C TRP A 71 5.21 2.58 -0.96
N VAL A 72 4.98 3.89 -0.98
CA VAL A 72 4.65 4.66 0.23
C VAL A 72 3.31 4.20 0.79
N ALA A 73 2.30 3.95 -0.05
CA ALA A 73 1.01 3.40 0.41
C ALA A 73 1.18 2.02 1.08
N ARG A 74 2.05 1.17 0.53
CA ARG A 74 2.44 -0.09 1.18
C ARG A 74 3.11 0.15 2.53
N ALA A 75 4.06 1.09 2.62
CA ALA A 75 4.74 1.41 3.88
C ALA A 75 3.77 1.93 4.96
N ILE A 76 2.84 2.82 4.58
CA ILE A 76 1.75 3.29 5.44
C ILE A 76 0.93 2.11 5.96
N THR A 77 0.52 1.21 5.06
CA THR A 77 -0.27 0.03 5.43
C THR A 77 0.48 -0.86 6.41
N THR A 78 1.74 -1.20 6.15
CA THR A 78 2.52 -2.05 7.05
C THR A 78 2.71 -1.42 8.42
N LYS A 79 2.81 -0.08 8.50
CA LYS A 79 2.88 0.64 9.78
C LYS A 79 1.54 0.58 10.54
N ILE A 80 0.42 0.77 9.85
CA ILE A 80 -0.92 0.65 10.45
C ILE A 80 -1.17 -0.78 10.94
N LEU A 81 -0.93 -1.79 10.09
CA LEU A 81 -1.10 -3.20 10.45
C LEU A 81 -0.18 -3.61 11.61
N GLY A 82 1.06 -3.13 11.63
CA GLY A 82 1.98 -3.36 12.75
C GLY A 82 1.48 -2.74 14.06
N GLY A 83 0.94 -1.52 14.00
CA GLY A 83 0.30 -0.88 15.15
C GLY A 83 -0.95 -1.62 15.66
N MET A 84 -1.58 -2.43 14.81
CA MET A 84 -2.74 -3.27 15.15
C MET A 84 -2.35 -4.70 15.56
N GLY A 85 -1.06 -5.07 15.50
CA GLY A 85 -0.60 -6.44 15.75
C GLY A 85 -0.96 -7.45 14.65
N LEU A 86 -1.21 -6.96 13.43
CA LEU A 86 -1.60 -7.75 12.26
C LEU A 86 -0.44 -7.94 11.24
N TYR A 87 0.73 -7.36 11.49
CA TYR A 87 1.92 -7.42 10.62
C TYR A 87 3.20 -7.17 11.42
#